data_AF-A0A7R9ZRJ6-F1
#
_entry.id   AF-A0A7R9ZRJ6-F1
#
_cell.length_a   1.000
_cell.length_b   1.000
_cell.length_c   1.000
_cell.angle_alpha   90.00
_cell.angle_beta   90.00
_cell.angle_gamma   90.00
#
_symmetry.space_group_name_H-M   'P 1'
#
loop_
_entity.id
_entity.type
_entity.pdbx_description
1 polymer ?
#
loop_
_entity_poly.entity_id
_entity_poly.type
_entity_poly.pdbx_seq_one_letter_code
_entity_poly.pdbx_strand_id
1 'polypeptide(L)'
;MTRDMMLDGTIWLLMGALPVALGLCIPILNLILMNVSVMLNNFENYRTESEYRAALIIKVFTFRFVSQFGTVYYYAYLSIGSDESIRNGIVRMGTSLLIYTTVSHWFQILLQVYFFMLVRQIRRFLYNRMLRRALRQIECAEDASEDLETEEAKKRREIELINKRILLDQAQDDIWFEVMNPPHTSFPEYMTAVVQFSFVACFSVVMPLIPFFCLVNCLLSMRFDAYKICKVRRRPLAQQTGGMGVWEHLLHIVAVIAILTNCWLMGFTNSNFAWLAKQIGPAGLFGVVVAWEHVMLLIKYVMQTTISAFPKSVRDDMRREQHRAERERNYTLMARNRKRRPKIRKTGSQLWLPGGSGTFEEGSYGQNSHGNGHSDGRVYANGSGSGNMHVNARGNIHVTNADRIYDHDRTLNRNIQGQGHSTSAAVAAPAAPVVVEESGSNNRNSHSVHRSGLNNQGGAFPRSEGLLQTIHSSEEDASGLYHA
;
A
#
# COMPACT_ATOMS: atom_id res chain seq x y z
N MET A 1 -20.41 -12.31 48.93
CA MET A 1 -19.02 -12.23 49.45
C MET A 1 -19.15 -11.79 50.90
N THR A 2 -18.82 -12.66 51.87
CA THR A 2 -18.95 -12.33 53.30
C THR A 2 -17.82 -11.39 53.73
N ARG A 3 -18.05 -10.59 54.78
CA ARG A 3 -17.10 -9.56 55.26
C ARG A 3 -15.72 -10.14 55.58
N ASP A 4 -15.69 -11.37 56.07
CA ASP A 4 -14.46 -12.10 56.42
C ASP A 4 -13.64 -12.50 55.19
N MET A 5 -14.29 -12.75 54.04
CA MET A 5 -13.60 -13.00 52.77
C MET A 5 -12.94 -11.74 52.18
N MET A 6 -13.39 -10.54 52.55
CA MET A 6 -12.75 -9.30 52.09
C MET A 6 -11.53 -8.91 52.95
N LEU A 7 -11.40 -9.46 54.16
CA LEU A 7 -10.28 -9.20 55.07
C LEU A 7 -9.11 -10.18 54.87
N ASP A 8 -9.32 -11.27 54.13
CA ASP A 8 -8.27 -12.22 53.80
C ASP A 8 -7.36 -11.65 52.69
N GLY A 9 -6.11 -11.35 53.03
CA GLY A 9 -5.09 -10.86 52.10
C GLY A 9 -4.83 -11.81 50.93
N THR A 10 -5.10 -13.11 51.11
CA THR A 10 -4.96 -14.14 50.08
C THR A 10 -5.95 -13.93 48.93
N ILE A 11 -7.16 -13.46 49.23
CA ILE A 11 -8.19 -13.18 48.22
C ILE A 11 -7.82 -11.95 47.40
N TRP A 12 -7.29 -10.91 48.01
CA TRP A 12 -6.78 -9.74 47.30
C TRP A 12 -5.56 -10.06 46.43
N LEU A 13 -4.67 -10.93 46.92
CA LEU A 13 -3.55 -11.42 46.14
C LEU A 13 -4.03 -12.25 44.94
N LEU A 14 -5.02 -13.13 45.11
CA LEU A 14 -5.54 -13.96 44.02
C LEU A 14 -6.38 -13.16 43.01
N MET A 15 -7.17 -12.19 43.47
CA MET A 15 -7.97 -11.29 42.64
C MET A 15 -7.13 -10.23 41.92
N GLY A 16 -6.00 -9.80 42.50
CA GLY A 16 -5.12 -8.80 41.91
C GLY A 16 -3.98 -9.40 41.08
N ALA A 17 -3.23 -10.34 41.65
CA ALA A 17 -2.02 -10.88 41.02
C ALA A 17 -2.33 -11.72 39.78
N LEU A 18 -3.44 -12.48 39.77
CA LEU A 18 -3.75 -13.40 38.67
C LEU A 18 -4.20 -12.63 37.40
N PRO A 19 -5.08 -11.62 37.46
CA PRO A 19 -5.38 -10.76 36.31
C PRO A 19 -4.20 -9.90 35.87
N VAL A 20 -3.36 -9.41 36.80
CA VAL A 20 -2.15 -8.65 36.46
C VAL A 20 -1.13 -9.55 35.75
N ALA A 21 -0.91 -10.77 36.24
CA ALA A 21 -0.05 -11.75 35.59
C ALA A 21 -0.54 -12.07 34.17
N LEU A 22 -1.83 -12.38 34.00
CA LEU A 22 -2.42 -12.60 32.67
C LEU A 22 -2.31 -11.36 31.77
N GLY A 23 -2.53 -10.17 32.32
CA GLY A 23 -2.42 -8.89 31.62
C GLY A 23 -1.00 -8.58 31.14
N LEU A 24 0.03 -9.03 31.86
CA LEU A 24 1.44 -8.93 31.45
C LEU A 24 1.84 -10.08 30.50
N CYS A 25 1.29 -11.27 30.69
CA CYS A 25 1.60 -12.43 29.86
C CYS A 25 1.16 -12.23 28.40
N ILE A 26 -0.01 -11.64 28.14
CA ILE A 26 -0.52 -11.43 26.77
C ILE A 26 0.42 -10.57 25.89
N PRO A 27 0.85 -9.36 26.30
CA PRO A 27 1.78 -8.57 25.48
C PRO A 27 3.13 -9.26 25.32
N ILE A 28 3.66 -9.91 26.37
CA ILE A 28 4.91 -10.69 26.28
C ILE A 28 4.76 -11.83 25.28
N LEU A 29 3.65 -12.56 25.33
CA LEU A 29 3.35 -13.65 24.40
C LEU A 29 3.25 -13.13 22.96
N ASN A 30 2.60 -11.99 22.74
CA ASN A 30 2.54 -11.38 21.41
C ASN A 30 3.93 -10.99 20.86
N LEU A 31 4.84 -10.52 21.72
CA LEU A 31 6.23 -10.23 21.34
C LEU A 31 6.98 -11.51 20.96
N ILE A 32 6.85 -12.57 21.77
CA ILE A 32 7.47 -13.87 21.48
C ILE A 32 6.91 -14.44 20.17
N LEU A 33 5.59 -14.42 19.98
CA LEU A 33 4.93 -14.92 18.78
C LEU A 33 5.29 -14.11 17.54
N MET A 34 5.54 -12.81 17.68
CA MET A 34 6.08 -12.00 16.59
C MET A 34 7.49 -12.48 16.19
N ASN A 35 8.39 -12.65 17.17
CA ASN A 35 9.74 -13.12 16.91
C ASN A 35 9.75 -14.51 16.27
N VAL A 36 8.90 -15.41 16.75
CA VAL A 36 8.70 -16.74 16.15
C VAL A 36 8.17 -16.62 14.72
N SER A 37 7.22 -15.72 14.47
CA SER A 37 6.68 -15.49 13.12
C SER A 37 7.77 -15.03 12.15
N VAL A 38 8.62 -14.08 12.55
CA VAL A 38 9.74 -13.60 11.74
C VAL A 38 10.76 -14.71 11.50
N MET A 39 11.11 -15.48 12.54
CA MET A 39 12.03 -16.61 12.42
C MET A 39 11.52 -17.64 11.40
N LEU A 40 10.25 -18.04 11.49
CA LEU A 40 9.62 -18.97 10.54
C LEU A 40 9.59 -18.39 9.12
N ASN A 41 9.31 -17.10 8.98
CA ASN A 41 9.23 -16.46 7.67
C ASN A 41 10.60 -16.33 6.99
N ASN A 42 11.65 -16.08 7.77
CA ASN A 42 13.03 -16.09 7.29
C ASN A 42 13.47 -17.50 6.87
N PHE A 43 13.03 -18.53 7.60
CA PHE A 43 13.28 -19.92 7.24
C PHE A 43 12.65 -20.31 5.89
N GLU A 44 11.46 -19.79 5.58
CA GLU A 44 10.75 -20.09 4.33
C GLU A 44 11.32 -19.42 3.07
N ASN A 45 12.24 -18.45 3.23
CA ASN A 45 13.00 -17.80 2.15
C ASN A 45 12.17 -17.40 0.91
N TYR A 46 11.31 -16.39 1.07
CA TYR A 46 10.47 -15.87 -0.01
C TYR A 46 11.25 -15.11 -1.08
N ARG A 47 10.83 -15.26 -2.35
CA ARG A 47 11.47 -14.60 -3.51
C ARG A 47 11.20 -13.09 -3.56
N THR A 48 10.01 -12.65 -3.15
CA THR A 48 9.61 -11.23 -3.22
C THR A 48 9.27 -10.68 -1.83
N GLU A 49 9.53 -9.39 -1.62
CA GLU A 49 9.17 -8.72 -0.36
C GLU A 49 7.65 -8.72 -0.11
N SER A 50 6.85 -8.64 -1.17
CA SER A 50 5.39 -8.75 -1.10
C SER A 50 4.93 -10.09 -0.55
N GLU A 51 5.51 -11.20 -1.02
CA GLU A 51 5.19 -12.55 -0.53
C GLU A 51 5.68 -12.74 0.91
N TYR A 52 6.89 -12.25 1.22
CA TYR A 52 7.42 -12.26 2.58
C TYR A 52 6.46 -11.56 3.54
N ARG A 53 6.06 -10.32 3.24
CA ARG A 53 5.13 -9.55 4.07
C ARG A 53 3.76 -10.21 4.17
N ALA A 54 3.26 -10.77 3.07
CA ALA A 54 1.99 -11.50 3.03
C ALA A 54 1.96 -12.68 3.99
N ALA A 55 2.96 -13.55 3.91
CA ALA A 55 3.06 -14.72 4.76
C ALA A 55 3.27 -14.35 6.23
N LEU A 56 4.06 -13.31 6.50
CA LEU A 56 4.25 -12.78 7.86
C LEU A 56 2.93 -12.30 8.47
N ILE A 57 2.11 -11.57 7.69
CA ILE A 57 0.80 -11.09 8.14
C ILE A 57 -0.09 -12.26 8.58
N ILE A 58 -0.18 -13.31 7.77
CA ILE A 58 -1.03 -14.48 8.06
C ILE A 58 -0.57 -15.18 9.35
N LYS A 59 0.74 -15.38 9.52
CA LYS A 59 1.31 -16.01 10.73
C LYS A 59 1.02 -15.19 11.99
N VAL A 60 1.37 -13.89 11.97
CA VAL A 60 1.15 -13.00 13.11
C VAL A 60 -0.33 -12.90 13.45
N PHE A 61 -1.20 -12.79 12.44
CA PHE A 61 -2.64 -12.77 12.68
C PHE A 61 -3.14 -14.05 13.33
N THR A 62 -2.74 -15.22 12.82
CA THR A 62 -3.17 -16.51 13.38
C THR A 62 -2.79 -16.62 14.85
N PHE A 63 -1.55 -16.26 15.20
CA PHE A 63 -1.09 -16.27 16.58
C PHE A 63 -1.84 -15.28 17.47
N ARG A 64 -2.02 -14.04 17.02
CA ARG A 64 -2.79 -13.03 17.76
C ARG A 64 -4.26 -13.42 17.90
N PHE A 65 -4.84 -14.03 16.88
CA PHE A 65 -6.21 -14.53 16.90
C PHE A 65 -6.37 -15.62 17.96
N VAL A 66 -5.50 -16.62 17.98
CA VAL A 66 -5.54 -17.69 18.99
C VAL A 66 -5.31 -17.13 20.40
N SER A 67 -4.34 -16.22 20.56
CA SER A 67 -4.04 -15.63 21.88
C SER A 67 -5.19 -14.78 22.43
N GLN A 68 -5.91 -14.05 21.58
CA GLN A 68 -6.95 -13.12 22.02
C GLN A 68 -8.33 -13.80 22.12
N PHE A 69 -8.68 -14.63 21.14
CA PHE A 69 -9.97 -15.29 21.08
C PHE A 69 -10.00 -16.64 21.78
N GLY A 70 -8.84 -17.25 22.06
CA GLY A 70 -8.75 -18.55 22.73
C GLY A 70 -9.50 -18.59 24.07
N THR A 71 -9.34 -17.56 24.90
CA THR A 71 -10.06 -17.45 26.19
C THR A 71 -11.58 -17.29 26.00
N VAL A 72 -12.00 -16.52 24.99
CA VAL A 72 -13.43 -16.32 24.70
C VAL A 72 -14.05 -17.63 24.19
N TYR A 73 -13.37 -18.34 23.31
CA TYR A 73 -13.79 -19.66 22.84
C TYR A 73 -13.79 -20.71 23.96
N TYR A 74 -12.82 -20.64 24.87
CA TYR A 74 -12.78 -21.50 26.05
C TYR A 74 -14.04 -21.32 26.92
N TYR A 75 -14.43 -20.08 27.21
CA TYR A 75 -15.67 -19.79 27.95
C TYR A 75 -16.94 -20.13 27.15
N ALA A 76 -16.90 -20.08 25.81
CA ALA A 76 -18.03 -20.43 24.96
C ALA A 76 -18.37 -21.91 25.01
N TYR A 77 -17.35 -22.77 24.84
CA TYR A 77 -17.55 -24.18 24.54
C TYR A 77 -17.25 -25.11 25.71
N LEU A 78 -16.41 -24.72 26.68
CA LEU A 78 -16.18 -25.58 27.85
C LEU A 78 -17.27 -25.42 28.92
N SER A 79 -18.09 -24.37 28.83
CA SER A 79 -19.24 -24.15 29.71
C SER A 79 -20.50 -24.94 29.29
N ILE A 80 -20.40 -25.82 28.28
CA ILE A 80 -21.50 -26.68 27.84
C ILE A 80 -21.83 -27.69 28.96
N GLY A 81 -23.05 -27.65 29.46
CA GLY A 81 -23.47 -28.45 30.62
C GLY A 81 -24.81 -27.99 31.18
N SER A 82 -24.92 -27.88 32.51
CA SER A 82 -26.13 -27.35 33.17
C SER A 82 -26.44 -25.91 32.75
N ASP A 83 -27.71 -25.52 32.78
CA ASP A 83 -28.16 -24.16 32.43
C ASP A 83 -27.41 -23.07 33.21
N GLU A 84 -27.03 -23.35 34.45
CA GLU A 84 -26.23 -22.44 35.27
C GLU A 84 -24.80 -22.27 34.75
N SER A 85 -24.16 -23.36 34.30
CA SER A 85 -22.83 -23.30 33.68
C SER A 85 -22.86 -22.48 32.39
N ILE A 86 -23.88 -22.69 31.54
CA ILE A 86 -24.04 -21.96 30.27
C ILE A 86 -24.27 -20.47 30.53
N ARG A 87 -25.16 -20.10 31.46
CA ARG A 87 -25.40 -18.71 31.84
C ARG A 87 -24.13 -18.04 32.37
N ASN A 88 -23.40 -18.73 33.23
CA ASN A 88 -22.15 -18.22 33.78
C ASN A 88 -21.07 -18.08 32.69
N GLY A 89 -21.03 -18.99 31.72
CA GLY A 89 -20.16 -18.94 30.54
C GLY A 89 -20.45 -17.70 29.67
N ILE A 90 -21.71 -17.47 29.30
CA ILE A 90 -22.13 -16.30 28.51
C ILE A 90 -21.75 -14.99 29.22
N VAL A 91 -21.97 -14.91 30.54
CA VAL A 91 -21.60 -13.71 31.31
C VAL A 91 -20.09 -13.50 31.31
N ARG A 92 -19.28 -14.56 31.50
CA ARG A 92 -17.81 -14.48 31.43
C ARG A 92 -17.31 -14.12 30.03
N MET A 93 -17.95 -14.62 28.99
CA MET A 93 -17.68 -14.20 27.61
C MET A 93 -18.01 -12.72 27.41
N GLY A 94 -19.20 -12.28 27.79
CA GLY A 94 -19.62 -10.89 27.63
C GLY A 94 -18.69 -9.92 28.37
N THR A 95 -18.31 -10.23 29.60
CA THR A 95 -17.38 -9.40 30.38
C THR A 95 -15.98 -9.38 29.77
N SER A 96 -15.44 -10.53 29.35
CA SER A 96 -14.13 -10.57 28.67
C SER A 96 -14.14 -9.81 27.33
N LEU A 97 -15.21 -9.93 26.54
CA LEU A 97 -15.39 -9.17 25.29
C LEU A 97 -15.45 -7.66 25.54
N LEU A 98 -16.15 -7.21 26.59
CA LEU A 98 -16.12 -5.80 26.99
C LEU A 98 -14.72 -5.35 27.39
N ILE A 99 -14.02 -6.12 28.23
CA ILE A 99 -12.66 -5.79 28.69
C ILE A 99 -11.70 -5.68 27.49
N TYR A 100 -11.77 -6.61 26.53
CA TYR A 100 -10.90 -6.59 25.37
C TYR A 100 -11.21 -5.42 24.42
N THR A 101 -12.49 -5.15 24.16
CA THR A 101 -12.91 -4.08 23.25
C THR A 101 -12.74 -2.69 23.87
N THR A 102 -12.79 -2.54 25.19
CA THR A 102 -12.67 -1.23 25.86
C THR A 102 -11.31 -1.06 26.54
N VAL A 103 -11.17 -1.58 27.76
CA VAL A 103 -10.01 -1.37 28.64
C VAL A 103 -8.70 -1.76 27.95
N SER A 104 -8.62 -2.98 27.41
CA SER A 104 -7.41 -3.47 26.75
C SER A 104 -7.09 -2.63 25.50
N HIS A 105 -8.10 -2.32 24.69
CA HIS A 105 -7.90 -1.54 23.48
C HIS A 105 -7.45 -0.10 23.77
N TRP A 106 -8.08 0.57 24.73
CA TRP A 106 -7.70 1.93 25.12
C TRP A 106 -6.32 1.97 25.76
N PHE A 107 -5.98 0.95 26.56
CA PHE A 107 -4.63 0.80 27.09
C PHE A 107 -3.59 0.60 25.97
N GLN A 108 -3.93 -0.16 24.93
CA GLN A 108 -3.07 -0.30 23.74
C GLN A 108 -2.91 1.01 22.99
N ILE A 109 -3.99 1.79 22.77
CA ILE A 109 -3.89 3.13 22.17
C ILE A 109 -3.00 4.02 23.04
N LEU A 110 -3.20 4.00 24.36
CA LEU A 110 -2.41 4.79 25.30
C LEU A 110 -0.91 4.45 25.18
N LEU A 111 -0.57 3.16 25.20
CA LEU A 111 0.81 2.70 25.10
C LEU A 111 1.39 2.88 23.70
N GLN A 112 0.62 2.78 22.62
CA GLN A 112 1.14 2.94 21.27
C GLN A 112 1.22 4.39 20.79
N VAL A 113 0.45 5.31 21.38
CA VAL A 113 0.40 6.71 20.93
C VAL A 113 0.99 7.63 21.98
N TYR A 114 0.50 7.58 23.22
CA TYR A 114 0.95 8.51 24.27
C TYR A 114 2.36 8.20 24.75
N PHE A 115 2.73 6.93 24.95
CA PHE A 115 4.10 6.58 25.31
C PHE A 115 5.10 6.98 24.23
N PHE A 116 4.81 6.73 22.95
CA PHE A 116 5.70 7.16 21.85
C PHE A 116 5.78 8.68 21.73
N MET A 117 4.68 9.40 21.94
CA MET A 117 4.72 10.86 22.06
C MET A 117 5.60 11.32 23.22
N LEU A 118 5.46 10.71 24.40
CA LEU A 118 6.23 11.04 25.58
C LEU A 118 7.72 10.78 25.34
N VAL A 119 8.06 9.62 24.78
CA VAL A 119 9.44 9.28 24.40
C VAL A 119 9.99 10.30 23.40
N ARG A 120 9.21 10.69 22.39
CA ARG A 120 9.60 11.73 21.43
C ARG A 120 9.83 13.08 22.12
N GLN A 121 8.94 13.48 23.04
CA GLN A 121 9.07 14.72 23.81
C GLN A 121 10.33 14.71 24.68
N ILE A 122 10.60 13.60 25.37
CA ILE A 122 11.80 13.41 26.19
C ILE A 122 13.06 13.46 25.33
N ARG A 123 13.10 12.73 24.20
CA ARG A 123 14.24 12.77 23.27
C ARG A 123 14.49 14.18 22.76
N ARG A 124 13.45 14.88 22.31
CA ARG A 124 13.56 16.27 21.85
C ARG A 124 14.07 17.19 22.95
N PHE A 125 13.59 17.02 24.18
CA PHE A 125 14.05 17.79 25.32
C PHE A 125 15.53 17.54 25.64
N LEU A 126 15.95 16.27 25.70
CA LEU A 126 17.33 15.87 25.96
C LEU A 126 18.26 16.37 24.85
N TYR A 127 17.87 16.22 23.59
CA TYR A 127 18.63 16.69 22.43
C TYR A 127 18.79 18.22 22.45
N ASN A 128 17.71 18.97 22.65
CA ASN A 128 17.77 20.43 22.77
C ASN A 128 18.66 20.88 23.94
N ARG A 129 18.67 20.11 25.04
CA ARG A 129 19.55 20.37 26.17
C ARG A 129 21.02 20.11 25.82
N MET A 130 21.31 19.05 25.07
CA MET A 130 22.66 18.77 24.57
C MET A 130 23.13 19.82 23.58
N LEU A 131 22.29 20.18 22.62
CA LEU A 131 22.58 21.17 21.57
C LEU A 131 22.90 22.55 22.16
N ARG A 132 22.12 22.99 23.17
CA ARG A 132 22.42 24.22 23.92
C ARG A 132 23.76 24.17 24.66
N ARG A 133 24.17 23.01 25.17
CA ARG A 133 25.48 22.85 25.83
C ARG A 133 26.61 22.89 24.80
N ALA A 134 26.44 22.23 23.65
CA ALA A 134 27.41 22.24 22.57
C ALA A 134 27.61 23.65 22.00
N LEU A 135 26.52 24.42 21.82
CA LEU A 135 26.60 25.80 21.34
C LEU A 135 27.40 26.69 22.32
N ARG A 136 27.12 26.59 23.62
CA ARG A 136 27.90 27.32 24.65
C ARG A 136 29.38 26.94 24.67
N GLN A 137 29.71 25.67 24.41
CA GLN A 137 31.10 25.25 24.33
C GLN A 137 31.82 25.84 23.10
N ILE A 138 31.11 26.03 21.99
CA ILE A 138 31.66 26.71 20.81
C ILE A 138 31.85 28.20 21.11
N GLU A 139 30.87 28.87 21.71
CA GLU A 139 30.98 30.29 22.12
C GLU A 139 32.22 30.50 23.02
N CYS A 140 32.38 29.70 24.07
CA CYS A 140 33.58 29.79 24.92
C CYS A 140 34.89 29.44 24.20
N ALA A 141 34.84 28.59 23.17
CA ALA A 141 36.02 28.21 22.39
C ALA A 141 36.37 29.26 21.32
N GLU A 142 35.39 29.99 20.80
CA GLU A 142 35.56 31.18 19.95
C GLU A 142 36.26 32.27 20.78
N ASP A 143 35.75 32.59 21.97
CA ASP A 143 36.38 33.55 22.90
C ASP A 143 37.83 33.17 23.21
N ALA A 144 38.10 31.90 23.56
CA ALA A 144 39.45 31.42 23.86
C ALA A 144 40.37 31.32 22.62
N SER A 145 39.82 31.36 21.41
CA SER A 145 40.63 31.34 20.17
C SER A 145 41.18 32.73 19.84
N GLU A 146 40.60 33.80 20.37
CA GLU A 146 41.11 35.16 20.20
C GLU A 146 42.47 35.35 20.88
N ASP A 147 42.72 34.63 21.98
CA ASP A 147 43.94 34.66 22.80
C ASP A 147 45.15 33.91 22.20
N LEU A 148 45.02 33.32 21.00
CA LEU A 148 46.11 32.58 20.36
C LEU A 148 47.21 33.49 19.80
N GLU A 149 48.47 33.23 20.18
CA GLU A 149 49.65 34.04 19.78
C GLU A 149 49.97 33.99 18.28
N THR A 150 49.73 32.84 17.62
CA THR A 150 50.12 32.62 16.22
C THR A 150 48.92 32.78 15.28
N GLU A 151 49.02 33.70 14.31
CA GLU A 151 47.98 33.96 13.29
C GLU A 151 47.58 32.71 12.48
N GLU A 152 48.52 31.82 12.17
CA GLU A 152 48.21 30.56 11.48
C GLU A 152 47.37 29.61 12.33
N ALA A 153 47.64 29.57 13.65
CA ALA A 153 46.87 28.75 14.58
C ALA A 153 45.46 29.32 14.79
N LYS A 154 45.34 30.65 14.85
CA LYS A 154 44.06 31.36 14.94
C LYS A 154 43.17 31.05 13.74
N LYS A 155 43.67 31.21 12.51
CA LYS A 155 42.93 30.90 11.28
C LYS A 155 42.49 29.44 11.19
N ARG A 156 43.36 28.49 11.58
CA ARG A 156 43.01 27.06 11.58
C ARG A 156 41.88 26.75 12.55
N ARG A 157 41.92 27.33 13.75
CA ARG A 157 40.91 27.11 14.78
C ARG A 157 39.58 27.80 14.44
N GLU A 158 39.64 28.98 13.87
CA GLU A 158 38.47 29.71 13.36
C GLU A 158 37.73 28.87 12.29
N ILE A 159 38.45 28.32 11.30
CA ILE A 159 37.86 27.43 10.29
C ILE A 159 37.20 26.20 10.94
N GLU A 160 37.85 25.60 11.94
CA GLU A 160 37.29 24.46 12.67
C GLU A 160 36.00 24.81 13.42
N LEU A 161 35.98 25.94 14.12
CA LEU A 161 34.83 26.41 14.90
C LEU A 161 33.66 26.80 13.99
N ILE A 162 33.93 27.48 12.87
CA ILE A 162 32.93 27.80 11.84
C ILE A 162 32.30 26.51 11.30
N ASN A 163 33.11 25.50 10.94
CA ASN A 163 32.61 24.21 10.47
C ASN A 163 31.73 23.52 11.53
N LYS A 164 32.16 23.52 12.80
CA LYS A 164 31.37 22.98 13.91
C LYS A 164 30.06 23.72 14.10
N ARG A 165 30.06 25.05 13.95
CA ARG A 165 28.87 25.87 14.10
C ARG A 165 27.86 25.64 12.99
N ILE A 166 28.32 25.51 11.74
CA ILE A 166 27.46 25.13 10.61
C ILE A 166 26.81 23.77 10.86
N LEU A 167 27.56 22.78 11.36
CA LEU A 167 27.00 21.47 11.69
C LEU A 167 25.96 21.56 12.82
N LEU A 168 26.18 22.39 13.84
CA LEU A 168 25.20 22.60 14.92
C LEU A 168 23.96 23.36 14.46
N ASP A 169 24.11 24.32 13.54
CA ASP A 169 23.01 25.07 12.95
C ASP A 169 22.13 24.13 12.12
N GLN A 170 22.75 23.32 11.26
CA GLN A 170 22.07 22.24 10.56
C GLN A 170 21.37 21.31 11.55
N ALA A 171 22.00 20.93 12.66
CA ALA A 171 21.43 20.07 13.69
C ALA A 171 20.23 20.69 14.45
N GLN A 172 20.04 22.01 14.40
CA GLN A 172 18.85 22.69 14.95
C GLN A 172 17.63 22.57 14.04
N ASP A 173 17.82 22.22 12.77
CA ASP A 173 16.73 22.10 11.80
C ASP A 173 15.72 21.03 12.22
N ASP A 174 14.44 21.35 12.00
CA ASP A 174 13.32 20.44 12.25
C ASP A 174 13.45 19.10 11.49
N ILE A 175 14.23 19.09 10.41
CA ILE A 175 14.56 17.90 9.60
C ILE A 175 15.27 16.84 10.46
N TRP A 176 16.24 17.23 11.31
CA TRP A 176 16.94 16.27 12.15
C TRP A 176 16.02 15.61 13.17
N PHE A 177 15.08 16.37 13.74
CA PHE A 177 14.06 15.81 14.61
C PHE A 177 13.11 14.86 13.89
N GLU A 178 12.83 15.09 12.61
CA GLU A 178 12.02 14.19 11.80
C GLU A 178 12.76 12.88 11.48
N VAL A 179 14.05 12.95 11.14
CA VAL A 179 14.89 11.77 10.85
C VAL A 179 14.99 10.83 12.05
N MET A 180 15.01 11.38 13.28
CA MET A 180 15.05 10.60 14.52
C MET A 180 13.73 9.87 14.85
N ASN A 181 12.63 10.21 14.16
CA ASN A 181 11.36 9.51 14.36
C ASN A 181 11.37 8.15 13.65
N PRO A 182 10.77 7.12 14.26
CA PRO A 182 10.75 5.79 13.66
C PRO A 182 9.94 5.76 12.35
N PRO A 183 10.27 4.86 11.41
CA PRO A 183 9.45 4.60 10.21
C PRO A 183 8.00 4.34 10.54
N HIS A 184 7.10 4.80 9.67
CA HIS A 184 5.72 4.35 9.67
C HIS A 184 5.57 3.10 8.81
N THR A 185 4.87 2.09 9.34
CA THR A 185 4.34 0.94 8.60
C THR A 185 2.85 0.86 8.91
N SER A 186 2.03 0.44 7.94
CA SER A 186 0.57 0.32 8.10
C SER A 186 0.13 -0.99 8.77
N PHE A 187 1.08 -1.90 9.03
CA PHE A 187 0.81 -3.24 9.50
C PHE A 187 0.08 -3.29 10.86
N PRO A 188 0.53 -2.55 11.90
CA PRO A 188 -0.15 -2.57 13.20
C PRO A 188 -1.57 -1.99 13.14
N GLU A 189 -1.81 -0.98 12.31
CA GLU A 189 -3.14 -0.38 12.13
C GLU A 189 -4.12 -1.37 11.48
N TYR A 190 -3.71 -2.03 10.39
CA TYR A 190 -4.53 -3.06 9.75
C TYR A 190 -4.78 -4.25 10.69
N MET A 191 -3.76 -4.74 11.39
CA MET A 191 -3.93 -5.81 12.38
C MET A 191 -4.99 -5.48 13.42
N THR A 192 -4.94 -4.26 13.96
CA THR A 192 -5.87 -3.81 15.00
C THR A 192 -7.30 -3.70 14.45
N ALA A 193 -7.46 -3.14 13.25
CA ALA A 193 -8.75 -3.03 12.58
C ALA A 193 -9.38 -4.39 12.28
N VAL A 194 -8.61 -5.37 11.78
CA VAL A 194 -9.14 -6.71 11.47
C VAL A 194 -9.46 -7.51 12.73
N VAL A 195 -8.70 -7.34 13.82
CA VAL A 195 -9.05 -7.93 15.12
C VAL A 195 -10.36 -7.35 15.66
N GLN A 196 -10.58 -6.02 15.55
CA GLN A 196 -11.86 -5.41 15.90
C GLN A 196 -13.01 -5.92 15.05
N PHE A 197 -12.82 -6.04 13.74
CA PHE A 197 -13.80 -6.64 12.84
C PHE A 197 -14.13 -8.08 13.27
N SER A 198 -13.12 -8.89 13.63
CA SER A 198 -13.31 -10.24 14.14
C SER A 198 -14.18 -10.30 15.41
N PHE A 199 -14.02 -9.34 16.33
CA PHE A 199 -14.88 -9.25 17.53
C PHE A 199 -16.34 -9.01 17.16
N VAL A 200 -16.59 -8.08 16.24
CA VAL A 200 -17.94 -7.77 15.76
C VAL A 200 -18.54 -8.98 15.05
N ALA A 201 -17.82 -9.58 14.10
CA ALA A 201 -18.34 -10.64 13.26
C ALA A 201 -18.62 -11.94 14.04
N CYS A 202 -17.73 -12.33 14.96
CA CYS A 202 -17.83 -13.61 15.67
C CYS A 202 -18.69 -13.58 16.95
N PHE A 203 -18.85 -12.42 17.60
CA PHE A 203 -19.40 -12.38 18.97
C PHE A 203 -20.55 -11.40 19.18
N SER A 204 -21.03 -10.70 18.14
CA SER A 204 -22.20 -9.81 18.25
C SER A 204 -23.47 -10.54 18.70
N VAL A 205 -23.58 -11.84 18.43
CA VAL A 205 -24.70 -12.69 18.88
C VAL A 205 -24.70 -12.84 20.41
N VAL A 206 -23.53 -12.90 21.03
CA VAL A 206 -23.38 -13.05 22.49
C VAL A 206 -23.59 -11.71 23.18
N MET A 207 -23.01 -10.64 22.63
CA MET A 207 -23.15 -9.29 23.16
C MET A 207 -23.47 -8.28 22.04
N PRO A 208 -24.75 -7.87 21.92
CA PRO A 208 -25.19 -6.93 20.89
C PRO A 208 -24.56 -5.53 20.96
N LEU A 209 -23.94 -5.16 22.09
CA LEU A 209 -23.28 -3.86 22.28
C LEU A 209 -21.86 -3.78 21.69
N ILE A 210 -21.23 -4.90 21.28
CA ILE A 210 -19.88 -4.91 20.69
C ILE A 210 -19.73 -3.94 19.51
N PRO A 211 -20.63 -3.91 18.52
CA PRO A 211 -20.49 -3.03 17.36
C PRO A 211 -20.44 -1.55 17.76
N PHE A 212 -21.16 -1.15 18.82
CA PHE A 212 -21.14 0.22 19.32
C PHE A 212 -19.75 0.59 19.89
N PHE A 213 -19.16 -0.27 20.74
CA PHE A 213 -17.81 -0.04 21.27
C PHE A 213 -16.76 -0.03 20.16
N CYS A 214 -16.84 -0.98 19.22
CA CYS A 214 -15.95 -1.03 18.06
C CYS A 214 -16.09 0.22 17.16
N LEU A 215 -17.29 0.76 16.99
CA LEU A 215 -17.51 2.00 16.25
C LEU A 215 -16.81 3.19 16.93
N VAL A 216 -16.99 3.37 18.24
CA VAL A 216 -16.32 4.43 19.01
C VAL A 216 -14.81 4.28 18.90
N ASN A 217 -14.29 3.07 19.06
CA ASN A 217 -12.87 2.79 18.91
C ASN A 217 -12.37 3.12 17.51
N CYS A 218 -13.09 2.73 16.46
CA CYS A 218 -12.71 3.01 15.07
C CYS A 218 -12.64 4.53 14.81
N LEU A 219 -13.61 5.30 15.31
CA LEU A 219 -13.62 6.77 15.20
C LEU A 219 -12.42 7.40 15.89
N LEU A 220 -12.07 6.92 17.09
CA LEU A 220 -10.88 7.39 17.83
C LEU A 220 -9.58 6.97 17.14
N SER A 221 -9.48 5.71 16.73
CA SER A 221 -8.30 5.16 16.03
C SER A 221 -8.00 5.94 14.74
N MET A 222 -9.01 6.29 13.94
CA MET A 222 -8.80 7.13 12.75
C MET A 222 -8.12 8.47 13.06
N ARG A 223 -8.48 9.11 14.18
CA ARG A 223 -7.86 10.38 14.61
C ARG A 223 -6.46 10.17 15.16
N PHE A 224 -6.27 9.16 15.99
CA PHE A 224 -4.96 8.84 16.57
C PHE A 224 -3.94 8.38 15.52
N ASP A 225 -4.37 7.60 14.52
CA ASP A 225 -3.50 7.16 13.43
C ASP A 225 -3.09 8.31 12.51
N ALA A 226 -4.02 9.23 12.20
CA ALA A 226 -3.69 10.47 11.49
C ALA A 226 -2.67 11.30 12.28
N TYR A 227 -2.88 11.47 13.59
CA TYR A 227 -1.93 12.18 14.44
C TYR A 227 -0.55 11.49 14.50
N LYS A 228 -0.54 10.15 14.61
CA LYS A 228 0.68 9.33 14.64
C LYS A 228 1.53 9.54 13.39
N ILE A 229 0.91 9.53 12.21
CA ILE A 229 1.59 9.74 10.92
C ILE A 229 2.12 11.17 10.81
N CYS A 230 1.36 12.17 11.26
CA CYS A 230 1.75 13.57 11.12
C CYS A 230 2.79 14.08 12.14
N LYS A 231 2.83 13.51 13.35
CA LYS A 231 3.62 14.09 14.47
C LYS A 231 4.54 13.12 15.19
N VAL A 232 4.38 11.81 15.01
CA VAL A 232 5.14 10.79 15.78
C VAL A 232 6.06 9.96 14.88
N ARG A 233 5.72 9.77 13.62
CA ARG A 233 6.49 8.99 12.65
C ARG A 233 7.16 9.90 11.62
N ARG A 234 8.23 9.41 10.99
CA ARG A 234 8.79 10.03 9.79
C ARG A 234 7.85 9.86 8.61
N ARG A 235 7.84 10.81 7.67
CA ARG A 235 7.01 10.74 6.46
C ARG A 235 7.30 9.44 5.68
N PRO A 236 6.29 8.58 5.45
CA PRO A 236 6.47 7.39 4.63
C PRO A 236 6.60 7.76 3.15
N LEU A 237 7.33 6.92 2.40
CA LEU A 237 7.40 7.04 0.94
C LEU A 237 6.08 6.58 0.33
N ALA A 238 5.59 7.32 -0.68
CA ALA A 238 4.36 6.98 -1.37
C ALA A 238 4.56 5.70 -2.18
N GLN A 239 3.85 4.64 -1.81
CA GLN A 239 3.86 3.35 -2.51
C GLN A 239 2.49 3.14 -3.17
N GLN A 240 2.48 2.88 -4.48
CA GLN A 240 1.25 2.51 -5.18
C GLN A 240 0.94 1.03 -4.92
N THR A 241 -0.29 0.73 -4.48
CA THR A 241 -0.77 -0.64 -4.28
C THR A 241 -2.07 -0.84 -5.05
N GLY A 242 -2.27 -2.02 -5.64
CA GLY A 242 -3.47 -2.36 -6.41
C GLY A 242 -4.71 -2.71 -5.58
N GLY A 243 -4.61 -2.61 -4.24
CA GLY A 243 -5.65 -2.98 -3.29
C GLY A 243 -5.10 -3.10 -1.87
N MET A 244 -5.94 -3.61 -0.95
CA MET A 244 -5.53 -3.92 0.42
C MET A 244 -4.60 -5.13 0.50
N GLY A 245 -4.57 -5.98 -0.54
CA GLY A 245 -3.72 -7.16 -0.60
C GLY A 245 -4.21 -8.26 0.34
N VAL A 246 -3.30 -8.83 1.13
CA VAL A 246 -3.53 -10.04 1.94
C VAL A 246 -4.62 -9.87 3.00
N TRP A 247 -4.85 -8.64 3.44
CA TRP A 247 -5.92 -8.32 4.37
C TRP A 247 -7.30 -8.69 3.84
N GLU A 248 -7.54 -8.62 2.53
CA GLU A 248 -8.81 -9.04 1.91
C GLU A 248 -9.04 -10.54 2.09
N HIS A 249 -8.03 -11.37 1.79
CA HIS A 249 -8.08 -12.81 2.03
C HIS A 249 -8.32 -13.13 3.51
N LEU A 250 -7.68 -12.38 4.39
CA LEU A 250 -7.79 -12.55 5.84
C LEU A 250 -9.20 -12.21 6.35
N LEU A 251 -9.81 -11.11 5.85
CA LEU A 251 -11.20 -10.77 6.14
C LEU A 251 -12.17 -11.86 5.65
N HIS A 252 -11.91 -12.48 4.50
CA HIS A 252 -12.72 -13.62 4.03
C HIS A 252 -12.59 -14.84 4.94
N ILE A 253 -11.38 -15.17 5.41
CA ILE A 253 -11.16 -16.26 6.37
C ILE A 253 -11.90 -15.97 7.67
N VAL A 254 -11.77 -14.75 8.21
CA VAL A 254 -12.49 -14.32 9.42
C VAL A 254 -14.00 -14.41 9.23
N ALA A 255 -14.53 -14.02 8.08
CA ALA A 255 -15.96 -14.11 7.80
C ALA A 255 -16.46 -15.57 7.79
N VAL A 256 -15.66 -16.52 7.28
CA VAL A 256 -15.98 -17.95 7.40
C VAL A 256 -15.96 -18.39 8.85
N ILE A 257 -14.91 -18.06 9.61
CA ILE A 257 -14.81 -18.37 11.04
C ILE A 257 -16.01 -17.80 11.80
N ALA A 258 -16.43 -16.57 11.49
CA ALA A 258 -17.59 -15.93 12.11
C ALA A 258 -18.89 -16.69 11.86
N ILE A 259 -19.11 -17.21 10.63
CA ILE A 259 -20.28 -18.05 10.32
C ILE A 259 -20.24 -19.33 11.15
N LEU A 260 -19.10 -20.01 11.20
CA LEU A 260 -18.92 -21.23 12.01
C LEU A 260 -19.23 -20.94 13.48
N THR A 261 -18.56 -19.95 14.06
CA THR A 261 -18.72 -19.56 15.46
C THR A 261 -20.16 -19.19 15.80
N ASN A 262 -20.83 -18.38 14.98
CA ASN A 262 -22.21 -17.97 15.26
C ASN A 262 -23.20 -19.15 15.16
N CYS A 263 -23.02 -20.06 14.20
CA CYS A 263 -23.87 -21.25 14.10
C CYS A 263 -23.69 -22.18 15.31
N TRP A 264 -22.45 -22.36 15.75
CA TRP A 264 -22.13 -23.22 16.89
C TRP A 264 -22.58 -22.62 18.22
N LEU A 265 -22.38 -21.32 18.43
CA LEU A 265 -22.90 -20.60 19.59
C LEU A 265 -24.43 -20.69 19.66
N MET A 266 -25.11 -20.56 18.53
CA MET A 266 -26.56 -20.70 18.46
C MET A 266 -27.02 -22.11 18.81
N GLY A 267 -26.34 -23.15 18.33
CA GLY A 267 -26.71 -24.54 18.57
C GLY A 267 -26.46 -25.02 20.00
N PHE A 268 -25.29 -24.69 20.57
CA PHE A 268 -24.83 -25.29 21.84
C PHE A 268 -24.90 -24.36 23.05
N THR A 269 -24.88 -23.04 22.84
CA THR A 269 -24.83 -22.07 23.95
C THR A 269 -26.20 -21.45 24.22
N ASN A 270 -27.14 -21.52 23.27
CA ASN A 270 -28.46 -20.89 23.42
C ASN A 270 -29.50 -21.87 24.02
N SER A 271 -30.05 -21.51 25.18
CA SER A 271 -31.11 -22.28 25.85
C SER A 271 -32.40 -22.38 25.02
N ASN A 272 -32.63 -21.47 24.07
CA ASN A 272 -33.79 -21.51 23.18
C ASN A 272 -33.81 -22.74 22.27
N PHE A 273 -32.67 -23.42 22.05
CA PHE A 273 -32.59 -24.66 21.27
C PHE A 273 -32.55 -25.93 22.14
N ALA A 274 -32.62 -25.79 23.48
CA ALA A 274 -32.62 -26.92 24.39
C ALA A 274 -33.84 -27.84 24.20
N TRP A 275 -35.00 -27.29 23.81
CA TRP A 275 -36.18 -28.09 23.48
C TRP A 275 -35.95 -28.99 22.26
N LEU A 276 -35.24 -28.47 21.24
CA LEU A 276 -34.92 -29.19 20.02
C LEU A 276 -33.91 -30.31 20.30
N ALA A 277 -32.92 -30.02 21.13
CA ALA A 277 -31.96 -30.99 21.65
C ALA A 277 -32.66 -32.15 22.39
N LYS A 278 -33.71 -31.85 23.16
CA LYS A 278 -34.49 -32.85 23.90
C LYS A 278 -35.33 -33.76 22.99
N GLN A 279 -35.79 -33.26 21.83
CA GLN A 279 -36.63 -34.04 20.91
C GLN A 279 -35.82 -34.93 19.95
N ILE A 280 -34.72 -34.41 19.38
CA ILE A 280 -33.96 -35.09 18.32
C ILE A 280 -32.68 -35.76 18.87
N GLY A 281 -32.34 -35.49 20.13
CA GLY A 281 -31.09 -35.92 20.75
C GLY A 281 -29.88 -35.08 20.32
N PRO A 282 -28.73 -35.24 21.00
CA PRO A 282 -27.54 -34.43 20.77
C PRO A 282 -26.93 -34.63 19.37
N ALA A 283 -26.98 -35.86 18.85
CA ALA A 283 -26.49 -36.16 17.50
C ALA A 283 -27.37 -35.51 16.40
N GLY A 284 -28.69 -35.47 16.62
CA GLY A 284 -29.63 -34.81 15.72
C GLY A 284 -29.45 -33.28 15.72
N LEU A 285 -29.26 -32.68 16.90
CA LEU A 285 -28.94 -31.26 17.03
C LEU A 285 -27.65 -30.91 16.28
N PHE A 286 -26.60 -31.71 16.43
CA PHE A 286 -25.35 -31.53 15.69
C PHE A 286 -25.58 -31.52 14.18
N GLY A 287 -26.37 -32.47 13.65
CA GLY A 287 -26.73 -32.51 12.24
C GLY A 287 -27.49 -31.26 11.76
N VAL A 288 -28.41 -30.73 12.57
CA VAL A 288 -29.15 -29.49 12.26
C VAL A 288 -28.22 -28.28 12.23
N VAL A 289 -27.31 -28.16 13.19
CA VAL A 289 -26.33 -27.06 13.25
C VAL A 289 -25.40 -27.11 12.03
N VAL A 290 -24.90 -28.28 11.66
CA VAL A 290 -24.06 -28.46 10.46
C VAL A 290 -24.83 -28.16 9.18
N ALA A 291 -26.10 -28.56 9.08
CA ALA A 291 -26.94 -28.21 7.93
C ALA A 291 -27.14 -26.69 7.82
N TRP A 292 -27.41 -26.03 8.93
CA TRP A 292 -27.55 -24.58 8.98
C TRP A 292 -26.25 -23.84 8.63
N GLU A 293 -25.13 -24.36 9.11
CA GLU A 293 -23.79 -23.88 8.76
C GLU A 293 -23.56 -23.92 7.24
N HIS A 294 -23.86 -25.05 6.58
CA HIS A 294 -23.72 -25.18 5.12
C HIS A 294 -24.65 -24.23 4.36
N VAL A 295 -25.87 -24.00 4.84
CA VAL A 295 -26.80 -23.02 4.26
C VAL A 295 -26.20 -21.60 4.35
N MET A 296 -25.66 -21.22 5.50
CA MET A 296 -25.02 -19.90 5.69
C MET A 296 -23.76 -19.74 4.83
N LEU A 297 -22.94 -20.78 4.72
CA LEU A 297 -21.77 -20.78 3.83
C LEU A 297 -22.18 -20.68 2.35
N LEU A 298 -23.26 -21.36 1.94
CA LEU A 298 -23.83 -21.25 0.60
C LEU A 298 -24.32 -19.83 0.33
N ILE A 299 -25.03 -19.20 1.27
CA ILE A 299 -25.48 -17.81 1.14
C ILE A 299 -24.27 -16.87 0.94
N LYS A 300 -23.22 -17.01 1.76
CA LYS A 300 -21.98 -16.24 1.59
C LYS A 300 -21.39 -16.44 0.19
N TYR A 301 -21.30 -17.68 -0.28
CA TYR A 301 -20.75 -18.01 -1.60
C TYR A 301 -21.57 -17.39 -2.73
N VAL A 302 -22.90 -17.47 -2.64
CA VAL A 302 -23.82 -16.83 -3.60
C VAL A 302 -23.67 -15.30 -3.58
N MET A 303 -23.59 -14.67 -2.40
CA MET A 303 -23.35 -13.22 -2.31
C MET A 303 -22.01 -12.81 -2.96
N GLN A 304 -20.96 -13.60 -2.73
CA GLN A 304 -19.63 -13.32 -3.28
C GLN A 304 -19.57 -13.47 -4.82
N THR A 305 -20.39 -14.34 -5.40
CA THR A 305 -20.44 -14.55 -6.86
C THR A 305 -21.41 -13.60 -7.56
N THR A 306 -22.47 -13.15 -6.87
CA THR A 306 -23.47 -12.23 -7.42
C THR A 306 -23.03 -10.76 -7.38
N ILE A 307 -22.30 -10.35 -6.35
CA ILE A 307 -21.81 -8.98 -6.20
C ILE A 307 -20.49 -8.82 -6.94
N SER A 308 -20.52 -8.01 -7.99
CA SER A 308 -19.31 -7.74 -8.77
C SER A 308 -18.36 -6.79 -8.03
N ALA A 309 -17.06 -7.09 -8.00
CA ALA A 309 -16.05 -6.32 -7.26
C ALA A 309 -15.96 -4.82 -7.62
N PHE A 310 -16.30 -4.46 -8.86
CA PHE A 310 -16.28 -3.07 -9.34
C PHE A 310 -17.68 -2.64 -9.79
N PRO A 311 -18.12 -1.41 -9.43
CA PRO A 311 -19.36 -0.85 -9.96
C PRO A 311 -19.30 -0.74 -11.48
N LYS A 312 -20.48 -0.75 -12.12
CA LYS A 312 -20.59 -0.76 -13.59
C LYS A 312 -19.89 0.45 -14.23
N SER A 313 -20.03 1.65 -13.64
CA SER A 313 -19.39 2.87 -14.13
C SER A 313 -17.87 2.75 -14.25
N VAL A 314 -17.22 2.34 -13.15
CA VAL A 314 -15.75 2.16 -13.09
C VAL A 314 -15.30 1.08 -14.07
N ARG A 315 -16.05 -0.03 -14.16
CA ARG A 315 -15.74 -1.11 -15.10
C ARG A 315 -15.78 -0.64 -16.55
N ASP A 316 -16.79 0.16 -16.90
CA ASP A 316 -16.93 0.69 -18.25
C ASP A 316 -15.87 1.74 -18.56
N ASP A 317 -15.49 2.57 -17.59
CA ASP A 317 -14.38 3.52 -17.71
C ASP A 317 -13.03 2.81 -17.89
N MET A 318 -12.76 1.77 -17.08
CA MET A 318 -11.55 0.94 -17.25
C MET A 318 -11.52 0.28 -18.63
N ARG A 319 -12.64 -0.25 -19.12
CA ARG A 319 -12.74 -0.81 -20.48
C ARG A 319 -12.49 0.24 -21.56
N ARG A 320 -13.02 1.46 -21.39
CA ARG A 320 -12.79 2.59 -22.31
C ARG A 320 -11.32 3.00 -22.33
N GLU A 321 -10.67 3.07 -21.18
CA GLU A 321 -9.24 3.37 -21.06
C GLU A 321 -8.37 2.29 -21.68
N GLN A 322 -8.64 1.02 -21.40
CA GLN A 322 -7.96 -0.12 -22.02
C GLN A 322 -8.10 -0.08 -23.55
N HIS A 323 -9.32 0.15 -24.06
CA HIS A 323 -9.57 0.25 -25.49
C HIS A 323 -8.85 1.44 -26.12
N ARG A 324 -8.79 2.61 -25.45
CA ARG A 324 -8.00 3.76 -25.90
C ARG A 324 -6.52 3.44 -25.98
N ALA A 325 -5.95 2.85 -24.92
CA ALA A 325 -4.54 2.47 -24.88
C ALA A 325 -4.18 1.45 -25.98
N GLU A 326 -5.05 0.47 -26.25
CA GLU A 326 -4.87 -0.48 -27.35
C GLU A 326 -4.90 0.20 -28.72
N ARG A 327 -5.82 1.14 -28.94
CA ARG A 327 -5.91 1.89 -30.21
C ARG A 327 -4.67 2.75 -30.43
N GLU A 328 -4.17 3.43 -29.40
CA GLU A 328 -2.94 4.21 -29.46
C GLU A 328 -1.71 3.32 -29.71
N ARG A 329 -1.61 2.18 -29.03
CA ARG A 329 -0.55 1.18 -29.27
C ARG A 329 -0.58 0.67 -30.71
N ASN A 330 -1.77 0.31 -31.21
CA ASN A 330 -1.91 -0.18 -32.58
C ASN A 330 -1.59 0.92 -33.61
N TYR A 331 -2.03 2.15 -33.38
CA TYR A 331 -1.73 3.29 -34.26
C TYR A 331 -0.23 3.58 -34.32
N THR A 332 0.45 3.61 -33.17
CA THR A 332 1.90 3.83 -33.10
C THR A 332 2.69 2.70 -33.77
N LEU A 333 2.27 1.44 -33.60
CA LEU A 333 2.83 0.29 -34.32
C LEU A 333 2.64 0.41 -35.84
N MET A 334 1.46 0.79 -36.32
CA MET A 334 1.19 0.98 -37.75
C MET A 334 2.00 2.15 -38.33
N ALA A 335 2.13 3.26 -37.62
CA ALA A 335 2.96 4.39 -38.02
C ALA A 335 4.45 4.00 -38.11
N ARG A 336 4.94 3.21 -37.14
CA ARG A 336 6.32 2.67 -37.15
C ARG A 336 6.53 1.70 -38.31
N ASN A 337 5.59 0.78 -38.56
CA ASN A 337 5.67 -0.18 -39.67
C ASN A 337 5.59 0.52 -41.03
N ARG A 338 4.77 1.57 -41.17
CA ARG A 338 4.71 2.39 -42.38
C ARG A 338 6.03 3.10 -42.67
N LYS A 339 6.75 3.59 -41.65
CA LYS A 339 8.10 4.17 -41.81
C LYS A 339 9.17 3.14 -42.16
N ARG A 340 9.01 1.87 -41.74
CA ARG A 340 9.94 0.77 -42.04
C ARG A 340 9.76 0.15 -43.42
N ARG A 341 8.61 0.35 -44.09
CA ARG A 341 8.45 -0.11 -45.47
C ARG A 341 9.43 0.65 -46.38
N PRO A 342 10.26 -0.04 -47.18
CA PRO A 342 11.10 0.65 -48.16
C PRO A 342 10.19 1.45 -49.10
N LYS A 343 10.54 2.71 -49.37
CA LYS A 343 9.86 3.52 -50.38
C LYS A 343 10.08 2.84 -51.72
N ILE A 344 9.15 1.97 -52.14
CA ILE A 344 9.07 1.56 -53.55
C ILE A 344 8.78 2.85 -54.31
N ARG A 345 9.82 3.38 -54.94
CA ARG A 345 9.76 4.55 -55.81
C ARG A 345 8.85 4.16 -56.96
N LYS A 346 7.58 4.58 -56.93
CA LYS A 346 6.71 4.48 -58.10
C LYS A 346 7.29 5.43 -59.16
N THR A 347 8.15 4.92 -60.03
CA THR A 347 8.45 5.53 -61.32
C THR A 347 7.15 5.48 -62.11
N GLY A 348 6.39 6.58 -62.07
CA GLY A 348 5.35 6.83 -63.05
C GLY A 348 6.03 7.19 -64.37
N SER A 349 6.48 6.20 -65.13
CA SER A 349 6.46 6.33 -66.59
C SER A 349 4.99 6.17 -66.99
N GLN A 350 4.35 7.28 -67.35
CA GLN A 350 3.13 7.27 -68.13
C GLN A 350 3.34 6.33 -69.32
N LEU A 351 2.59 5.24 -69.39
CA LEU A 351 2.52 4.40 -70.58
C LEU A 351 1.67 5.15 -71.61
N TRP A 352 2.30 6.06 -72.35
CA TRP A 352 1.74 6.64 -73.57
C TRP A 352 1.85 5.60 -74.68
N LEU A 353 0.71 5.10 -75.16
CA LEU A 353 0.63 4.39 -76.44
C LEU A 353 0.73 5.42 -77.58
N PRO A 354 1.58 5.24 -78.60
CA PRO A 354 1.77 6.23 -79.64
C PRO A 354 0.73 6.13 -80.76
N GLY A 355 -0.04 7.21 -80.94
CA GLY A 355 -0.41 7.83 -82.21
C GLY A 355 -1.11 7.00 -83.30
N GLY A 356 -2.42 7.21 -83.45
CA GLY A 356 -3.15 7.01 -84.71
C GLY A 356 -4.06 8.22 -84.97
N SER A 357 -3.66 9.06 -85.93
CA SER A 357 -4.37 10.24 -86.41
C SER A 357 -5.62 9.87 -87.23
N GLY A 358 -6.73 10.57 -87.00
CA GLY A 358 -7.91 10.47 -87.87
C GLY A 358 -8.98 11.49 -87.49
N THR A 359 -8.89 12.70 -88.05
CA THR A 359 -10.01 13.62 -88.19
C THR A 359 -10.96 13.11 -89.28
N PHE A 360 -12.26 12.93 -89.00
CA PHE A 360 -13.32 13.19 -89.98
C PHE A 360 -14.70 13.33 -89.34
N GLU A 361 -15.50 14.20 -89.94
CA GLU A 361 -16.81 14.71 -89.53
C GLU A 361 -17.99 13.75 -89.82
N GLU A 362 -19.06 14.04 -89.09
CA GLU A 362 -20.52 13.77 -89.20
C GLU A 362 -21.11 12.95 -90.37
N GLY A 363 -22.14 12.13 -90.04
CA GLY A 363 -23.19 11.74 -91.00
C GLY A 363 -24.00 10.47 -90.70
N SER A 364 -25.12 10.66 -90.00
CA SER A 364 -26.37 9.84 -89.85
C SER A 364 -26.61 8.58 -90.72
N TYR A 365 -27.15 7.49 -90.12
CA TYR A 365 -28.41 6.80 -90.51
C TYR A 365 -28.80 5.77 -89.42
N GLY A 366 -30.07 5.76 -89.00
CA GLY A 366 -30.57 4.94 -87.89
C GLY A 366 -31.41 3.73 -88.28
N GLN A 367 -31.78 2.92 -87.28
CA GLN A 367 -33.16 2.45 -86.99
C GLN A 367 -33.21 1.47 -85.79
N ASN A 368 -34.10 1.82 -84.85
CA ASN A 368 -35.06 0.98 -84.10
C ASN A 368 -34.75 -0.48 -83.72
N SER A 369 -34.89 -0.80 -82.41
CA SER A 369 -36.16 -1.36 -81.89
C SER A 369 -36.21 -1.48 -80.35
N HIS A 370 -37.39 -1.13 -79.82
CA HIS A 370 -37.99 -1.14 -78.48
C HIS A 370 -37.60 -2.21 -77.44
N GLY A 371 -37.80 -2.02 -76.11
CA GLY A 371 -38.46 -0.91 -75.42
C GLY A 371 -38.55 -1.04 -73.87
N ASN A 372 -38.94 0.10 -73.26
CA ASN A 372 -39.51 0.42 -71.93
C ASN A 372 -38.85 -0.15 -70.67
N GLY A 373 -38.54 0.59 -69.59
CA GLY A 373 -38.84 1.93 -69.04
C GLY A 373 -38.48 1.79 -67.53
N HIS A 374 -38.03 2.75 -66.73
CA HIS A 374 -38.29 4.17 -66.57
C HIS A 374 -37.20 4.74 -65.60
N SER A 375 -36.75 6.00 -65.83
CA SER A 375 -36.34 7.07 -64.88
C SER A 375 -35.64 6.71 -63.55
N ASP A 376 -34.49 7.23 -63.11
CA ASP A 376 -33.65 8.43 -63.36
C ASP A 376 -32.23 8.07 -62.83
N GLY A 377 -31.05 8.29 -63.42
CA GLY A 377 -30.53 9.31 -64.33
C GLY A 377 -29.97 10.48 -63.50
N ARG A 378 -28.67 10.78 -63.32
CA ARG A 378 -27.36 10.40 -63.88
C ARG A 378 -26.31 10.89 -62.84
N VAL A 379 -25.38 10.09 -62.34
CA VAL A 379 -23.98 9.93 -62.83
C VAL A 379 -23.44 11.14 -63.60
N TYR A 380 -22.60 11.96 -62.95
CA TYR A 380 -21.77 12.94 -63.64
C TYR A 380 -20.43 12.31 -64.02
N ALA A 381 -20.13 12.44 -65.32
CA ALA A 381 -18.90 12.05 -65.96
C ALA A 381 -17.74 12.98 -65.57
N ASN A 382 -16.55 12.38 -65.50
CA ASN A 382 -15.27 13.05 -65.32
C ASN A 382 -14.92 13.89 -66.56
N GLY A 383 -14.66 15.18 -66.36
CA GLY A 383 -13.86 16.01 -67.25
C GLY A 383 -12.40 15.99 -66.79
N SER A 384 -11.53 15.47 -67.65
CA SER A 384 -10.08 15.50 -67.55
C SER A 384 -9.54 16.92 -67.81
N GLY A 385 -8.55 17.35 -67.02
CA GLY A 385 -7.81 18.58 -67.31
C GLY A 385 -7.01 19.09 -66.10
N SER A 386 -5.72 18.77 -66.09
CA SER A 386 -4.76 19.29 -65.12
C SER A 386 -4.47 20.77 -65.38
N GLY A 387 -4.68 21.62 -64.37
CA GLY A 387 -4.19 23.00 -64.37
C GLY A 387 -5.24 24.09 -64.43
N ASN A 388 -6.05 24.24 -63.36
CA ASN A 388 -6.56 25.53 -62.83
C ASN A 388 -7.70 25.28 -61.85
N MET A 389 -7.41 25.20 -60.55
CA MET A 389 -8.40 25.46 -59.49
C MET A 389 -7.73 25.76 -58.13
N HIS A 390 -6.67 26.57 -58.15
CA HIS A 390 -6.57 27.59 -57.10
C HIS A 390 -7.64 28.63 -57.49
N VAL A 391 -8.45 29.09 -56.54
CA VAL A 391 -9.60 30.00 -56.74
C VAL A 391 -10.93 29.30 -57.06
N ASN A 392 -11.48 28.52 -56.12
CA ASN A 392 -12.88 28.65 -55.71
C ASN A 392 -13.24 27.66 -54.58
N ALA A 393 -13.27 28.15 -53.34
CA ALA A 393 -14.16 27.70 -52.25
C ALA A 393 -13.76 28.38 -50.92
N ARG A 394 -13.55 29.70 -50.96
CA ARG A 394 -13.80 30.57 -49.80
C ARG A 394 -15.25 31.00 -49.92
N GLY A 395 -16.14 30.26 -49.27
CA GLY A 395 -17.57 30.52 -49.36
C GLY A 395 -18.36 29.49 -48.56
N ASN A 396 -18.21 29.53 -47.23
CA ASN A 396 -19.25 29.26 -46.24
C ASN A 396 -18.61 29.22 -44.84
N ILE A 397 -18.46 30.41 -44.26
CA ILE A 397 -18.42 30.62 -42.82
C ILE A 397 -19.89 30.85 -42.44
N HIS A 398 -20.47 30.02 -41.57
CA HIS A 398 -21.31 30.46 -40.45
C HIS A 398 -21.87 29.27 -39.62
N VAL A 399 -21.70 29.38 -38.29
CA VAL A 399 -22.52 28.80 -37.19
C VAL A 399 -22.28 27.29 -36.94
N THR A 400 -21.74 26.81 -35.82
CA THR A 400 -21.91 27.18 -34.40
C THR A 400 -20.63 27.03 -33.57
N ASN A 401 -20.37 28.00 -32.70
CA ASN A 401 -19.43 27.96 -31.59
C ASN A 401 -20.25 28.12 -30.30
N ALA A 402 -20.17 27.18 -29.35
CA ALA A 402 -20.60 27.22 -27.93
C ALA A 402 -20.48 25.77 -27.42
N ASP A 403 -19.69 25.36 -26.42
CA ASP A 403 -19.35 26.03 -25.16
C ASP A 403 -17.92 25.70 -24.70
N ARG A 404 -17.18 26.74 -24.34
CA ARG A 404 -16.01 26.71 -23.44
C ARG A 404 -15.96 28.02 -22.66
N ILE A 405 -16.39 27.97 -21.40
CA ILE A 405 -16.03 28.88 -20.28
C ILE A 405 -16.13 27.94 -19.05
N TYR A 406 -15.12 27.68 -18.22
CA TYR A 406 -14.14 28.51 -17.53
C TYR A 406 -12.82 27.73 -17.38
N ASP A 407 -11.67 28.39 -17.54
CA ASP A 407 -10.84 28.69 -16.37
C ASP A 407 -9.75 29.70 -16.74
N HIS A 408 -9.75 30.82 -16.04
CA HIS A 408 -8.82 31.93 -16.19
C HIS A 408 -8.19 32.10 -14.81
N ASP A 409 -6.98 31.57 -14.62
CA ASP A 409 -5.87 32.23 -13.91
C ASP A 409 -4.70 31.27 -13.68
N ARG A 410 -3.59 31.53 -14.39
CA ARG A 410 -2.20 31.40 -13.89
C ARG A 410 -1.21 31.66 -15.02
N THR A 411 -1.03 32.93 -15.39
CA THR A 411 0.20 33.39 -16.05
C THR A 411 0.52 34.83 -15.65
N LEU A 412 1.38 34.98 -14.64
CA LEU A 412 2.34 36.07 -14.42
C LEU A 412 3.06 35.63 -13.14
N ASN A 413 4.20 34.96 -13.21
CA ASN A 413 5.46 35.65 -13.41
C ASN A 413 6.51 34.68 -13.99
N ARG A 414 6.92 34.91 -15.24
CA ARG A 414 8.13 34.36 -15.85
C ARG A 414 9.10 35.53 -16.02
N ASN A 415 10.18 35.48 -15.28
CA ASN A 415 11.54 35.96 -15.57
C ASN A 415 12.30 35.61 -14.28
N ILE A 416 13.36 34.80 -14.27
CA ILE A 416 14.66 35.02 -14.88
C ILE A 416 15.36 33.65 -15.05
N GLN A 417 16.21 33.58 -16.08
CA GLN A 417 17.05 32.45 -16.49
C GLN A 417 17.95 31.86 -15.37
N GLY A 418 18.25 30.57 -15.49
CA GLY A 418 19.37 29.94 -14.77
C GLY A 418 19.45 28.44 -15.05
N GLN A 419 20.56 28.01 -15.65
CA GLN A 419 20.85 26.69 -16.18
C GLN A 419 20.87 25.56 -15.12
N GLY A 420 20.59 24.32 -15.52
CA GLY A 420 20.93 23.13 -14.72
C GLY A 420 20.25 21.85 -15.18
N HIS A 421 21.04 20.93 -15.74
CA HIS A 421 20.66 19.65 -16.31
C HIS A 421 19.84 18.72 -15.37
N SER A 422 18.86 18.02 -15.93
CA SER A 422 18.68 16.58 -15.65
C SER A 422 17.85 15.89 -16.73
N THR A 423 18.34 14.73 -17.10
CA THR A 423 17.93 13.85 -18.20
C THR A 423 16.63 13.12 -17.92
N SER A 424 15.77 13.08 -18.95
CA SER A 424 14.53 12.31 -19.00
C SER A 424 14.80 10.80 -18.90
N ALA A 425 14.24 10.16 -17.87
CA ALA A 425 14.10 8.71 -17.80
C ALA A 425 12.78 8.30 -18.47
N ALA A 426 12.91 7.47 -19.52
CA ALA A 426 11.82 6.98 -20.34
C ALA A 426 10.98 5.93 -19.60
N VAL A 427 9.66 6.05 -19.77
CA VAL A 427 8.62 5.10 -19.38
C VAL A 427 8.76 3.82 -20.22
N ALA A 428 8.97 2.67 -19.56
CA ALA A 428 8.97 1.36 -20.19
C ALA A 428 7.68 0.59 -19.83
N ALA A 429 6.91 0.21 -20.85
CA ALA A 429 5.73 -0.64 -20.76
C ALA A 429 6.11 -2.13 -20.79
N PRO A 430 5.27 -3.04 -20.24
CA PRO A 430 5.62 -4.46 -20.10
C PRO A 430 5.40 -5.25 -21.40
N ALA A 431 6.33 -6.14 -21.72
CA ALA A 431 6.23 -7.10 -22.83
C ALA A 431 6.03 -8.52 -22.29
N ALA A 432 5.13 -9.27 -22.93
CA ALA A 432 4.79 -10.67 -22.67
C ALA A 432 5.93 -11.64 -23.08
N PRO A 433 5.95 -12.89 -22.54
CA PRO A 433 7.12 -13.76 -22.63
C PRO A 433 7.17 -14.57 -23.92
N VAL A 434 8.38 -14.76 -24.45
CA VAL A 434 8.69 -15.72 -25.52
C VAL A 434 9.73 -16.71 -24.98
N VAL A 435 9.38 -17.98 -25.11
CA VAL A 435 10.20 -19.18 -24.86
C VAL A 435 11.27 -19.28 -25.94
N VAL A 436 12.55 -19.48 -25.58
CA VAL A 436 13.52 -20.28 -26.34
C VAL A 436 14.55 -20.88 -25.39
N GLU A 437 14.82 -22.17 -25.59
CA GLU A 437 15.83 -23.02 -24.96
C GLU A 437 17.28 -22.62 -25.27
N GLU A 438 18.18 -23.34 -24.59
CA GLU A 438 19.47 -23.86 -25.05
C GLU A 438 20.73 -23.44 -24.27
N SER A 439 21.21 -24.45 -23.54
CA SER A 439 22.59 -24.98 -23.50
C SER A 439 23.75 -24.04 -23.16
N GLY A 440 24.41 -24.37 -22.05
CA GLY A 440 25.70 -23.80 -21.68
C GLY A 440 26.89 -24.47 -22.35
N SER A 441 28.06 -23.84 -22.15
CA SER A 441 29.35 -24.51 -21.93
C SER A 441 30.39 -23.46 -21.57
N ASN A 442 31.20 -23.75 -20.54
CA ASN A 442 32.66 -23.58 -20.39
C ASN A 442 33.37 -22.54 -21.30
N ASN A 443 34.39 -21.77 -20.88
CA ASN A 443 35.55 -22.16 -20.08
C ASN A 443 36.49 -20.94 -19.85
N ARG A 444 37.21 -20.95 -18.71
CA ARG A 444 38.66 -20.65 -18.52
C ARG A 444 39.32 -19.30 -18.88
N ASN A 445 39.84 -18.70 -17.81
CA ASN A 445 41.26 -18.38 -17.49
C ASN A 445 42.04 -17.23 -18.18
N SER A 446 42.64 -16.46 -17.26
CA SER A 446 44.03 -15.94 -17.20
C SER A 446 44.50 -14.89 -18.22
N HIS A 447 44.90 -13.71 -17.75
CA HIS A 447 46.32 -13.42 -17.42
C HIS A 447 46.52 -11.98 -16.93
N SER A 448 47.46 -11.85 -15.99
CA SER A 448 48.11 -10.64 -15.51
C SER A 448 49.18 -10.13 -16.49
N VAL A 449 49.33 -8.81 -16.63
CA VAL A 449 50.54 -8.16 -17.16
C VAL A 449 50.83 -6.87 -16.39
N HIS A 450 52.06 -6.78 -15.89
CA HIS A 450 52.73 -5.62 -15.31
C HIS A 450 53.01 -4.51 -16.33
N ARG A 451 52.93 -3.23 -15.92
CA ARG A 451 54.01 -2.24 -16.14
C ARG A 451 53.87 -0.95 -15.31
N SER A 452 54.83 -0.78 -14.40
CA SER A 452 55.56 0.45 -14.02
C SER A 452 54.99 1.84 -14.33
N GLY A 453 54.73 2.59 -13.25
CA GLY A 453 55.53 3.76 -12.86
C GLY A 453 55.22 5.11 -13.51
N LEU A 454 54.68 6.05 -12.71
CA LEU A 454 55.15 7.44 -12.62
C LEU A 454 54.53 8.11 -11.38
N ASN A 455 55.40 8.74 -10.58
CA ASN A 455 55.11 9.50 -9.38
C ASN A 455 54.09 10.64 -9.61
N ASN A 456 53.17 10.84 -8.68
CA ASN A 456 52.97 12.18 -8.14
C ASN A 456 52.43 12.16 -6.71
N GLN A 457 53.09 12.93 -5.85
CA GLN A 457 52.81 13.10 -4.44
C GLN A 457 51.53 13.92 -4.23
N GLY A 458 50.72 13.56 -3.22
CA GLY A 458 49.54 14.35 -2.83
C GLY A 458 48.74 13.73 -1.69
N GLY A 459 49.15 14.04 -0.45
CA GLY A 459 48.31 14.20 0.75
C GLY A 459 47.21 13.17 1.04
N ALA A 460 47.50 12.24 1.95
CA ALA A 460 46.54 11.35 2.59
C ALA A 460 45.53 12.12 3.46
N PHE A 461 44.24 11.85 3.27
CA PHE A 461 43.17 12.14 4.23
C PHE A 461 43.13 11.03 5.29
N PRO A 462 43.17 11.33 6.60
CA PRO A 462 42.89 10.32 7.61
C PRO A 462 41.37 10.09 7.72
N ARG A 463 40.97 8.84 7.46
CA ARG A 463 39.65 8.27 7.77
C ARG A 463 39.35 8.41 9.27
N SER A 464 38.27 9.08 9.61
CA SER A 464 37.62 9.00 10.92
C SER A 464 36.58 7.86 10.94
N GLU A 465 37.05 6.61 10.83
CA GLU A 465 36.21 5.41 10.98
C GLU A 465 35.96 5.01 12.45
N GLY A 466 36.37 5.82 13.44
CA GLY A 466 36.40 5.40 14.85
C GLY A 466 35.21 5.75 15.75
N LEU A 467 34.22 6.55 15.31
CA LEU A 467 33.10 6.99 16.16
C LEU A 467 31.70 6.70 15.62
N LEU A 468 31.58 6.47 14.30
CA LEU A 468 30.33 6.05 13.67
C LEU A 468 30.09 4.55 13.81
N GLN A 469 31.17 3.74 13.90
CA GLN A 469 31.05 2.28 13.98
C GLN A 469 30.53 1.80 15.34
N THR A 470 30.83 2.51 16.42
CA THR A 470 30.37 2.17 17.79
C THR A 470 28.93 2.57 18.08
N ILE A 471 28.36 3.47 17.27
CA ILE A 471 26.93 3.83 17.34
C ILE A 471 26.13 2.93 16.40
N HIS A 472 26.67 2.62 15.21
CA HIS A 472 26.01 1.72 14.25
C HIS A 472 25.98 0.25 14.72
N SER A 473 26.99 -0.22 15.47
CA SER A 473 26.99 -1.58 16.03
C SER A 473 26.11 -1.73 17.28
N SER A 474 25.68 -0.62 17.89
CA SER A 474 24.74 -0.62 19.04
C SER A 474 23.29 -0.44 18.58
N GLU A 475 23.07 0.20 17.41
CA GLU A 475 21.75 0.36 16.81
C GLU A 475 21.30 -0.83 15.93
N GLU A 476 22.20 -1.68 15.42
CA GLU A 476 21.80 -2.95 14.78
C GLU A 476 21.18 -3.95 15.78
N ASP A 477 21.60 -3.92 17.05
CA ASP A 477 20.97 -4.73 18.11
C ASP A 477 19.67 -4.09 18.66
N ALA A 478 19.50 -2.78 18.52
CA ALA A 478 18.29 -2.06 18.97
C ALA A 478 17.22 -1.90 17.86
N SER A 479 17.59 -2.03 16.58
CA SER A 479 16.66 -1.95 15.45
C SER A 479 15.88 -3.24 15.21
N GLY A 480 16.31 -4.37 15.79
CA GLY A 480 15.52 -5.60 15.90
C GLY A 480 14.24 -5.44 16.75
N LEU A 481 14.17 -4.40 17.60
CA LEU A 481 13.01 -4.12 18.46
C LEU A 481 11.96 -3.21 17.83
N TYR A 482 12.27 -2.55 16.70
CA TYR A 482 11.31 -1.68 15.98
C TYR A 482 10.78 -2.30 14.68
N HIS A 483 11.28 -3.50 14.33
CA HIS A 483 10.71 -4.39 13.34
C HIS A 483 9.89 -5.56 13.95
N ALA A 484 9.57 -5.50 15.25
CA ALA A 484 8.71 -6.43 15.96
C ALA A 484 7.41 -5.76 16.43
#